data_AF-A0A963L158-F1
#
_entry.id   AF-A0A963L158-F1
#
_cell.length_a   1.000
_cell.length_b   1.000
_cell.length_c   1.000
_cell.angle_alpha   90.00
_cell.angle_beta   90.00
_cell.angle_gamma   90.00
#
_symmetry.space_group_name_H-M   'P 1'
#
loop_
_entity.id
_entity.type
_entity.pdbx_description
1 polymer ?
#
loop_
_entity_poly.entity_id
_entity_poly.type
_entity_poly.pdbx_seq_one_letter_code
_entity_poly.pdbx_strand_id
1 'polypeptide(L)'
;REVGERPRMQKLMLAGNSLQSLPEGLAQAQRLELLRISANRFENLPGWLTDLPRLSWLALAGNPLGWSVADGRLPVIDWAQVQVGELLGEGASGRTLAARVADRDDDLALKLFRGAVTSDGLPEHEMAAGAATGAHPSMCTPVARLGGHPDGVMGLFLPRLPDGLQALAGPPSLASCSRDVYPDGWRIAVAPALRLLREMAQALAHLHGHGVLHGDFYAHNILWRADTGHALLTDFGAAAQLPDDDLRLARALQALEIRSFGCLLEEVGHRLDAAPGDATRAMIDALAGACMAGVPADRPAMAEVAYRLSKEM
;
A
#
# COMPACT_ATOMS: atom_id res chain seq x y z
N ARG A 1 18.73 9.08 -26.87
CA ARG A 1 18.94 8.32 -25.62
C ARG A 1 17.59 8.09 -24.98
N GLU A 2 17.16 6.86 -24.89
CA GLU A 2 15.83 6.50 -24.38
C GLU A 2 15.75 6.65 -22.86
N VAL A 3 14.53 6.56 -22.33
CA VAL A 3 14.27 6.61 -20.87
C VAL A 3 14.80 5.35 -20.17
N GLY A 4 14.79 4.20 -20.83
CA GLY A 4 15.35 2.93 -20.32
C GLY A 4 16.87 2.92 -20.16
N GLU A 5 17.57 3.78 -20.89
CA GLU A 5 19.03 3.90 -20.85
C GLU A 5 19.55 4.77 -19.69
N ARG A 6 18.71 5.08 -18.70
CA ARG A 6 19.06 5.96 -17.58
C ARG A 6 19.48 5.14 -16.37
N PRO A 7 20.79 4.90 -16.17
CA PRO A 7 21.26 3.92 -15.19
C PRO A 7 20.98 4.32 -13.74
N ARG A 8 20.59 5.58 -13.47
CA ARG A 8 20.29 6.10 -12.13
C ARG A 8 18.80 6.31 -11.87
N MET A 9 17.93 5.98 -12.84
CA MET A 9 16.49 6.20 -12.67
C MET A 9 15.93 5.23 -11.62
N GLN A 10 15.29 5.79 -10.58
CA GLN A 10 14.62 5.04 -9.52
C GLN A 10 13.10 5.26 -9.50
N LYS A 11 12.64 6.38 -10.05
CA LYS A 11 11.23 6.76 -10.07
C LYS A 11 10.79 7.11 -11.47
N LEU A 12 9.67 6.55 -11.91
CA LEU A 12 9.03 6.87 -13.19
C LEU A 12 7.52 7.07 -12.98
N MET A 13 7.07 8.31 -13.19
CA MET A 13 5.70 8.75 -12.97
C MET A 13 5.01 8.97 -14.32
N LEU A 14 4.06 8.11 -14.65
CA LEU A 14 3.34 8.09 -15.93
C LEU A 14 1.81 8.00 -15.73
N ALA A 15 1.32 8.23 -14.52
CA ALA A 15 -0.10 8.14 -14.21
C ALA A 15 -0.93 9.21 -14.94
N GLY A 16 -2.18 8.88 -15.28
CA GLY A 16 -3.14 9.81 -15.88
C GLY A 16 -2.83 10.19 -17.33
N ASN A 17 -2.24 9.27 -18.10
CA ASN A 17 -1.93 9.46 -19.52
C ASN A 17 -2.84 8.58 -20.40
N SER A 18 -2.50 8.45 -21.69
CA SER A 18 -3.20 7.56 -22.63
C SER A 18 -2.25 6.48 -23.19
N LEU A 19 -1.28 6.06 -22.38
CA LEU A 19 -0.29 5.05 -22.76
C LEU A 19 -0.95 3.68 -22.86
N GLN A 20 -0.63 2.94 -23.92
CA GLN A 20 -1.05 1.56 -24.13
C GLN A 20 0.09 0.56 -23.90
N SER A 21 1.34 1.03 -23.98
CA SER A 21 2.54 0.22 -23.81
C SER A 21 3.66 1.06 -23.21
N LEU A 22 4.66 0.36 -22.65
CA LEU A 22 5.94 0.92 -22.23
C LEU A 22 7.02 0.50 -23.24
N PRO A 23 8.03 1.34 -23.52
CA PRO A 23 9.11 0.95 -24.42
C PRO A 23 9.93 -0.22 -23.86
N GLU A 24 10.28 -1.19 -24.70
CA GLU A 24 11.09 -2.37 -24.35
C GLU A 24 12.42 -2.04 -23.67
N GLY A 25 13.02 -0.88 -24.00
CA GLY A 25 14.24 -0.42 -23.36
C GLY A 25 14.14 -0.26 -21.83
N LEU A 26 12.93 -0.12 -21.27
CA LEU A 26 12.73 -0.06 -19.81
C LEU A 26 13.03 -1.39 -19.10
N ALA A 27 13.09 -2.52 -19.81
CA ALA A 27 13.61 -3.78 -19.25
C ALA A 27 15.04 -3.64 -18.70
N GLN A 28 15.81 -2.66 -19.18
CA GLN A 28 17.17 -2.37 -18.73
C GLN A 28 17.23 -1.41 -17.52
N ALA A 29 16.08 -0.96 -17.00
CA ALA A 29 16.01 -0.04 -15.87
C ALA A 29 16.24 -0.76 -14.52
N GLN A 30 17.43 -1.35 -14.34
CA GLN A 30 17.83 -2.18 -13.20
C GLN A 30 17.81 -1.44 -11.84
N ARG A 31 17.66 -0.11 -11.84
CA ARG A 31 17.52 0.73 -10.65
C ARG A 31 16.11 1.25 -10.39
N LEU A 32 15.14 0.95 -11.26
CA LEU A 32 13.77 1.41 -11.08
C LEU A 32 13.15 0.75 -9.85
N GLU A 33 12.64 1.56 -8.93
CA GLU A 33 12.07 1.14 -7.65
C GLU A 33 10.57 1.48 -7.56
N LEU A 34 10.16 2.60 -8.15
CA LEU A 34 8.78 3.07 -8.20
C LEU A 34 8.36 3.32 -9.66
N LEU A 35 7.26 2.70 -10.06
CA LEU A 35 6.59 2.94 -11.33
C LEU A 35 5.10 3.24 -11.09
N ARG A 36 4.64 4.41 -11.53
CA ARG A 36 3.20 4.73 -11.55
C ARG A 36 2.70 4.80 -12.98
N ILE A 37 1.86 3.84 -13.37
CA ILE A 37 1.17 3.76 -14.66
C ILE A 37 -0.35 3.75 -14.50
N SER A 38 -0.87 4.10 -13.32
CA SER A 38 -2.31 4.21 -13.06
C SER A 38 -3.04 5.13 -14.06
N ALA A 39 -4.32 4.89 -14.30
CA ALA A 39 -5.18 5.69 -15.18
C ALA A 39 -4.56 5.90 -16.58
N ASN A 40 -4.30 4.77 -17.27
CA ASN A 40 -3.80 4.74 -18.65
C ASN A 40 -4.70 3.81 -19.50
N ARG A 41 -4.19 3.26 -20.61
CA ARG A 41 -4.92 2.38 -21.53
C ARG A 41 -4.19 1.06 -21.75
N PHE A 42 -3.48 0.57 -20.74
CA PHE A 42 -2.81 -0.73 -20.82
C PHE A 42 -3.85 -1.85 -20.84
N GLU A 43 -3.86 -2.62 -21.93
CA GLU A 43 -4.63 -3.87 -22.03
C GLU A 43 -3.80 -5.06 -21.55
N ASN A 44 -2.47 -4.94 -21.57
CA ASN A 44 -1.54 -5.95 -21.10
C ASN A 44 -0.33 -5.27 -20.45
N LEU A 45 0.27 -5.92 -19.45
CA LEU A 45 1.56 -5.51 -18.89
C LEU A 45 2.70 -6.09 -19.73
N PRO A 46 3.83 -5.37 -19.92
CA PRO A 46 4.96 -5.93 -20.62
C PRO A 46 5.60 -7.06 -19.79
N GLY A 47 6.00 -8.16 -20.43
CA GLY A 47 6.48 -9.37 -19.74
C GLY A 47 7.71 -9.14 -18.85
N TRP A 48 8.56 -8.17 -19.20
CA TRP A 48 9.75 -7.82 -18.40
C TRP A 48 9.43 -7.06 -17.11
N LEU A 49 8.19 -6.56 -16.92
CA LEU A 49 7.86 -5.69 -15.79
C LEU A 49 8.07 -6.39 -14.44
N THR A 50 7.64 -7.64 -14.36
CA THR A 50 7.75 -8.46 -13.14
C THR A 50 9.15 -9.02 -12.92
N ASP A 51 10.06 -8.83 -13.87
CA ASP A 51 11.46 -9.27 -13.78
C ASP A 51 12.39 -8.18 -13.25
N LEU A 52 11.90 -6.95 -13.08
CA LEU A 52 12.71 -5.83 -12.60
C LEU A 52 13.18 -6.09 -11.15
N PRO A 53 14.49 -6.16 -10.90
CA PRO A 53 15.04 -6.65 -9.63
C PRO A 53 14.80 -5.71 -8.46
N ARG A 54 14.50 -4.44 -8.74
CA ARG A 54 14.35 -3.39 -7.72
C ARG A 54 12.96 -2.78 -7.64
N LEU A 55 12.07 -3.10 -8.57
CA LEU A 55 10.71 -2.57 -8.55
C LEU A 55 10.00 -3.08 -7.29
N SER A 56 9.55 -2.13 -6.48
CA SER A 56 8.98 -2.36 -5.15
C SER A 56 7.58 -1.76 -5.04
N TRP A 57 7.37 -0.63 -5.71
CA TRP A 57 6.10 0.10 -5.72
C TRP A 57 5.60 0.24 -7.15
N LEU A 58 4.42 -0.34 -7.41
CA LEU A 58 3.79 -0.36 -8.71
C LEU A 58 2.32 0.04 -8.57
N ALA A 59 2.00 1.24 -9.04
CA ALA A 59 0.62 1.71 -9.14
C ALA A 59 0.15 1.50 -10.59
N LEU A 60 -0.85 0.64 -10.79
CA LEU A 60 -1.36 0.27 -12.13
C LEU A 60 -2.89 0.30 -12.26
N ALA A 61 -3.59 0.68 -11.20
CA ALA A 61 -5.04 0.82 -11.15
C ALA A 61 -5.58 1.76 -12.26
N GLY A 62 -6.77 1.53 -12.79
CA GLY A 62 -7.37 2.38 -13.82
C GLY A 62 -6.87 2.08 -15.23
N ASN A 63 -6.45 0.83 -15.48
CA ASN A 63 -6.09 0.34 -16.80
C ASN A 63 -7.05 -0.78 -17.24
N PRO A 64 -7.44 -0.83 -18.53
CA PRO A 64 -8.36 -1.84 -19.06
C PRO A 64 -7.65 -3.20 -19.31
N LEU A 65 -7.02 -3.76 -18.27
CA LEU A 65 -6.19 -4.97 -18.36
C LEU A 65 -6.96 -6.26 -18.67
N GLY A 66 -8.30 -6.18 -18.78
CA GLY A 66 -9.16 -7.32 -19.07
C GLY A 66 -9.18 -8.39 -17.97
N TRP A 67 -8.65 -8.09 -16.79
CA TRP A 67 -8.59 -9.03 -15.68
C TRP A 67 -9.99 -9.31 -15.12
N SER A 68 -10.28 -10.59 -14.92
CA SER A 68 -11.36 -11.01 -14.04
C SER A 68 -10.90 -10.80 -12.60
N VAL A 69 -11.76 -10.19 -11.80
CA VAL A 69 -11.46 -9.77 -10.42
C VAL A 69 -12.61 -10.13 -9.50
N ALA A 70 -12.31 -10.28 -8.22
CA ALA A 70 -13.31 -10.64 -7.22
C ALA A 70 -14.42 -9.58 -7.11
N ASP A 71 -15.68 -10.03 -7.11
CA ASP A 71 -16.85 -9.16 -6.88
C ASP A 71 -16.93 -8.80 -5.40
N GLY A 72 -16.54 -7.57 -5.07
CA GLY A 72 -16.66 -7.00 -3.73
C GLY A 72 -17.65 -5.84 -3.75
N ARG A 73 -18.64 -5.84 -2.85
CA ARG A 73 -19.60 -4.74 -2.71
C ARG A 73 -19.58 -4.19 -1.29
N LEU A 74 -19.20 -2.92 -1.17
CA LEU A 74 -19.38 -2.17 0.07
C LEU A 74 -20.87 -1.80 0.26
N PRO A 75 -21.39 -1.87 1.50
CA PRO A 75 -22.71 -1.35 1.80
C PRO A 75 -22.77 0.15 1.49
N VAL A 76 -23.97 0.64 1.18
CA VAL A 76 -24.21 2.05 0.85
C VAL A 76 -24.81 2.74 2.07
N ILE A 77 -24.23 3.87 2.46
CA ILE A 77 -24.82 4.79 3.43
C ILE A 77 -25.30 6.02 2.66
N ASP A 78 -26.58 6.34 2.79
CA ASP A 78 -27.19 7.48 2.11
C ASP A 78 -26.76 8.79 2.79
N TRP A 79 -26.41 9.79 1.99
CA TRP A 79 -25.99 11.11 2.46
C TRP A 79 -27.00 11.74 3.44
N ALA A 80 -28.30 11.51 3.26
CA ALA A 80 -29.33 12.03 4.15
C ALA A 80 -29.22 11.49 5.59
N GLN A 81 -28.52 10.38 5.80
CA GLN A 81 -28.29 9.78 7.11
C GLN A 81 -27.01 10.31 7.78
N VAL A 82 -26.21 11.13 7.09
CA VAL A 82 -24.85 11.48 7.50
C VAL A 82 -24.82 12.87 8.11
N GLN A 83 -24.37 12.96 9.36
CA GLN A 83 -23.96 14.19 9.99
C GLN A 83 -22.44 14.35 9.86
N VAL A 84 -22.01 15.32 9.06
CA VAL A 84 -20.60 15.64 8.85
C VAL A 84 -20.09 16.52 10.00
N GLY A 85 -18.94 16.15 10.56
CA GLY A 85 -18.25 16.85 11.63
C GLY A 85 -16.98 17.57 11.16
N GLU A 86 -15.98 17.62 12.03
CA GLU A 86 -14.72 18.33 11.81
C GLU A 86 -13.86 17.72 10.70
N LEU A 87 -12.95 18.52 10.15
CA LEU A 87 -11.93 18.04 9.20
C LEU A 87 -10.84 17.26 9.95
N LEU A 88 -10.68 15.98 9.62
CA LEU A 88 -9.64 15.11 10.18
C LEU A 88 -8.36 15.15 9.35
N GLY A 89 -8.47 15.38 8.03
CA GLY A 89 -7.33 15.50 7.15
C GLY A 89 -7.72 15.93 5.74
N GLU A 90 -6.77 16.45 4.98
CA GLU A 90 -6.94 16.85 3.59
C GLU A 90 -5.67 16.51 2.80
N GLY A 91 -5.84 15.95 1.61
CA GLY A 91 -4.75 15.56 0.73
C GLY A 91 -5.13 15.65 -0.75
N ALA A 92 -4.25 15.18 -1.62
CA ALA A 92 -4.45 15.21 -3.07
C ALA A 92 -5.69 14.40 -3.52
N SER A 93 -6.02 13.33 -2.80
CA SER A 93 -7.17 12.46 -3.11
C SER A 93 -8.51 13.00 -2.61
N GLY A 94 -8.53 13.92 -1.64
CA GLY A 94 -9.78 14.32 -1.00
C GLY A 94 -9.66 14.95 0.37
N ARG A 95 -10.82 15.05 1.04
CA ARG A 95 -10.95 15.50 2.42
C ARG A 95 -11.52 14.38 3.27
N THR A 96 -10.92 14.14 4.42
CA THR A 96 -11.41 13.18 5.41
C THR A 96 -12.03 13.95 6.57
N LEU A 97 -13.31 13.70 6.84
CA LEU A 97 -14.13 14.40 7.82
C LEU A 97 -14.60 13.41 8.88
N ALA A 98 -14.84 13.85 10.11
CA ALA A 98 -15.60 13.07 11.06
C ALA A 98 -17.03 12.90 10.55
N ALA A 99 -17.65 11.75 10.76
CA ALA A 99 -19.01 11.48 10.33
C ALA A 99 -19.74 10.63 11.37
N ARG A 100 -20.97 11.03 11.67
CA ARG A 100 -21.93 10.23 12.43
C ARG A 100 -23.07 9.84 11.51
N VAL A 101 -23.48 8.58 11.58
CA VAL A 101 -24.54 8.04 10.73
C VAL A 101 -25.75 7.73 11.60
N ALA A 102 -26.94 8.11 11.16
CA ALA A 102 -28.18 7.77 11.84
C ALA A 102 -28.29 6.26 12.08
N ASP A 103 -28.84 5.87 13.23
CA ASP A 103 -29.04 4.48 13.63
C ASP A 103 -27.75 3.64 13.75
N ARG A 104 -26.59 4.30 13.92
CA ARG A 104 -25.30 3.68 14.24
C ARG A 104 -24.72 4.26 15.53
N ASP A 105 -24.16 3.38 16.35
CA ASP A 105 -23.50 3.75 17.61
C ASP A 105 -22.01 4.06 17.45
N ASP A 106 -21.43 3.75 16.28
CA ASP A 106 -20.02 4.01 15.97
C ASP A 106 -19.82 5.32 15.19
N ASP A 107 -18.84 6.11 15.63
CA ASP A 107 -18.36 7.26 14.87
C ASP A 107 -17.44 6.76 13.73
N LEU A 108 -17.56 7.38 12.56
CA LEU A 108 -16.82 7.05 11.34
C LEU A 108 -15.99 8.23 10.84
N ALA A 109 -15.09 7.96 9.91
CA ALA A 109 -14.43 8.96 9.10
C ALA A 109 -14.97 8.89 7.67
N LEU A 110 -15.42 10.00 7.11
CA LEU A 110 -15.88 10.11 5.72
C LEU A 110 -14.80 10.75 4.87
N LYS A 111 -14.20 9.98 3.96
CA LYS A 111 -13.31 10.47 2.91
C LYS A 111 -14.15 10.86 1.69
N LEU A 112 -14.21 12.15 1.38
CA LEU A 112 -14.82 12.69 0.16
C LEU A 112 -13.73 12.92 -0.89
N PHE A 113 -13.88 12.34 -2.07
CA PHE A 113 -12.88 12.41 -3.13
C PHE A 113 -12.91 13.75 -3.89
N ARG A 114 -11.74 14.24 -4.29
CA ARG A 114 -11.61 15.41 -5.19
C ARG A 114 -11.49 14.94 -6.64
N GLY A 115 -12.52 15.18 -7.43
CA GLY A 115 -12.51 14.92 -8.88
C GLY A 115 -12.53 13.44 -9.27
N ALA A 116 -12.42 13.18 -10.57
CA ALA A 116 -12.57 11.83 -11.13
C ALA A 116 -11.26 11.01 -11.17
N VAL A 117 -10.09 11.66 -11.10
CA VAL A 117 -8.77 11.00 -11.25
C VAL A 117 -7.80 11.54 -10.20
N THR A 118 -7.16 10.66 -9.43
CA THR A 118 -6.04 11.01 -8.54
C THR A 118 -4.71 10.53 -9.15
N SER A 119 -3.58 10.98 -8.60
CA SER A 119 -2.24 10.54 -9.01
C SER A 119 -2.01 9.04 -8.88
N ASP A 120 -2.76 8.39 -7.99
CA ASP A 120 -2.50 7.02 -7.53
C ASP A 120 -3.55 6.03 -8.06
N GLY A 121 -4.76 6.52 -8.40
CA GLY A 121 -5.81 5.73 -9.02
C GLY A 121 -7.15 6.46 -9.16
N LEU A 122 -8.19 5.72 -9.57
CA LEU A 122 -9.58 6.18 -9.55
C LEU A 122 -10.20 5.85 -8.19
N PRO A 123 -11.06 6.72 -7.61
CA PRO A 123 -11.76 6.44 -6.35
C PRO A 123 -12.44 5.07 -6.32
N GLU A 124 -13.03 4.66 -7.45
CA GLU A 124 -13.69 3.37 -7.63
C GLU A 124 -12.79 2.17 -7.32
N HIS A 125 -11.48 2.28 -7.57
CA HIS A 125 -10.54 1.19 -7.39
C HIS A 125 -10.12 1.04 -5.93
N GLU A 126 -9.96 2.15 -5.21
CA GLU A 126 -9.81 2.13 -3.75
C GLU A 126 -11.05 1.48 -3.09
N MET A 127 -12.25 1.82 -3.58
CA MET A 127 -13.50 1.19 -3.11
C MET A 127 -13.53 -0.31 -3.41
N ALA A 128 -13.17 -0.73 -4.63
CA ALA A 128 -13.18 -2.14 -5.04
C ALA A 128 -12.15 -2.97 -4.27
N ALA A 129 -10.94 -2.45 -4.07
CA ALA A 129 -9.90 -3.10 -3.27
C ALA A 129 -10.35 -3.29 -1.81
N GLY A 130 -10.94 -2.25 -1.22
CA GLY A 130 -11.54 -2.33 0.12
C GLY A 130 -12.65 -3.38 0.21
N ALA A 131 -13.53 -3.42 -0.80
CA ALA A 131 -14.64 -4.35 -0.85
C ALA A 131 -14.18 -5.81 -0.99
N ALA A 132 -13.14 -6.07 -1.78
CA ALA A 132 -12.63 -7.42 -2.03
C ALA A 132 -11.87 -8.01 -0.82
N THR A 133 -11.29 -7.15 0.01
CA THR A 133 -10.41 -7.57 1.12
C THR A 133 -11.15 -7.67 2.45
N GLY A 134 -12.19 -6.86 2.65
CA GLY A 134 -12.95 -6.86 3.91
C GLY A 134 -12.16 -6.32 5.10
N ALA A 135 -12.61 -6.63 6.32
CA ALA A 135 -12.01 -6.10 7.54
C ALA A 135 -10.77 -6.90 7.96
N HIS A 136 -9.74 -6.20 8.43
CA HIS A 136 -8.56 -6.79 9.05
C HIS A 136 -8.08 -5.90 10.22
N PRO A 137 -7.68 -6.45 11.39
CA PRO A 137 -7.32 -5.65 12.57
C PRO A 137 -6.16 -4.67 12.37
N SER A 138 -5.28 -4.94 11.41
CA SER A 138 -4.10 -4.12 11.10
C SER A 138 -4.26 -3.27 9.84
N MET A 139 -5.50 -3.04 9.38
CA MET A 139 -5.79 -2.26 8.17
C MET A 139 -6.95 -1.30 8.40
N CYS A 140 -6.85 -0.10 7.85
CA CYS A 140 -7.95 0.85 7.77
C CYS A 140 -8.73 0.65 6.47
N THR A 141 -9.47 -0.45 6.34
CA THR A 141 -10.29 -0.71 5.15
C THR A 141 -11.62 0.03 5.21
N PRO A 142 -12.19 0.40 4.05
CA PRO A 142 -13.51 1.01 3.99
C PRO A 142 -14.60 0.10 4.54
N VAL A 143 -15.54 0.67 5.29
CA VAL A 143 -16.70 -0.04 5.85
C VAL A 143 -17.95 0.13 5.00
N ALA A 144 -18.05 1.23 4.25
CA ALA A 144 -19.18 1.55 3.39
C ALA A 144 -18.79 2.59 2.33
N ARG A 145 -19.61 2.71 1.28
CA ARG A 145 -19.54 3.82 0.30
C ARG A 145 -20.68 4.80 0.50
N LEU A 146 -20.44 6.06 0.16
CA LEU A 146 -21.44 7.10 0.18
C LEU A 146 -22.39 6.99 -1.02
N GLY A 147 -23.69 7.09 -0.78
CA GLY A 147 -24.73 7.24 -1.79
C GLY A 147 -25.44 8.59 -1.68
N GLY A 148 -25.94 9.11 -2.80
CA GLY A 148 -26.87 10.25 -2.78
C GLY A 148 -26.27 11.62 -2.40
N HIS A 149 -24.95 11.83 -2.55
CA HIS A 149 -24.37 13.15 -2.30
C HIS A 149 -24.97 14.20 -3.27
N PRO A 150 -25.41 15.40 -2.80
CA PRO A 150 -26.09 16.40 -3.62
C PRO A 150 -25.32 16.82 -4.88
N ASP A 151 -24.01 17.00 -4.74
CA ASP A 151 -23.12 17.38 -5.84
C ASP A 151 -22.55 16.18 -6.63
N GLY A 152 -23.04 14.96 -6.39
CA GLY A 152 -22.53 13.74 -7.03
C GLY A 152 -21.11 13.33 -6.59
N VAL A 153 -20.62 13.87 -5.47
CA VAL A 153 -19.28 13.56 -4.94
C VAL A 153 -19.24 12.13 -4.43
N MET A 154 -18.20 11.40 -4.82
CA MET A 154 -17.93 10.05 -4.31
C MET A 154 -17.32 10.12 -2.91
N GLY A 155 -17.65 9.15 -2.05
CA GLY A 155 -17.05 9.05 -0.73
C GLY A 155 -16.98 7.64 -0.17
N LEU A 156 -16.06 7.44 0.77
CA LEU A 156 -15.85 6.22 1.53
C LEU A 156 -15.96 6.49 3.02
N PHE A 157 -16.62 5.59 3.73
CA PHE A 157 -16.58 5.55 5.19
C PHE A 157 -15.45 4.61 5.63
N LEU A 158 -14.62 5.13 6.51
CA LEU A 158 -13.50 4.46 7.16
C LEU A 158 -13.78 4.37 8.66
N PRO A 159 -13.23 3.37 9.36
CA PRO A 159 -13.31 3.33 10.82
C PRO A 159 -12.63 4.57 11.41
N ARG A 160 -13.16 5.07 12.55
CA ARG A 160 -12.43 6.06 13.35
C ARG A 160 -11.14 5.43 13.86
N LEU A 161 -10.03 6.13 13.63
CA LEU A 161 -8.72 5.68 14.06
C LEU A 161 -8.61 5.79 15.60
N PRO A 162 -8.04 4.78 16.27
CA PRO A 162 -7.72 4.86 17.69
C PRO A 162 -6.81 6.06 18.03
N ASP A 163 -7.01 6.61 19.22
CA ASP A 163 -6.15 7.69 19.73
C ASP A 163 -4.69 7.23 19.90
N GLY A 164 -3.76 8.17 19.72
CA GLY A 164 -2.32 7.96 19.92
C GLY A 164 -1.59 7.30 18.75
N LEU A 165 -2.27 7.00 17.65
CA LEU A 165 -1.65 6.61 16.39
C LEU A 165 -0.95 7.81 15.74
N GLN A 166 0.27 7.58 15.23
CA GLN A 166 1.05 8.55 14.47
C GLN A 166 1.64 7.89 13.23
N ALA A 167 1.99 8.66 12.20
CA ALA A 167 2.72 8.12 11.06
C ALA A 167 4.08 7.57 11.49
N LEU A 168 4.47 6.41 10.96
CA LEU A 168 5.75 5.77 11.26
C LEU A 168 6.93 6.57 10.70
N ALA A 169 6.75 7.18 9.53
CA ALA A 169 7.74 8.01 8.86
C ALA A 169 7.08 9.14 8.05
N GLY A 170 7.89 10.10 7.60
CA GLY A 170 7.51 11.02 6.53
C GLY A 170 7.75 10.42 5.14
N PRO A 171 7.09 10.95 4.10
CA PRO A 171 7.20 10.42 2.74
C PRO A 171 8.62 10.58 2.16
N PRO A 172 8.93 9.93 1.03
CA PRO A 172 10.24 10.04 0.41
C PRO A 172 10.55 11.49 0.00
N SER A 173 11.82 11.88 0.14
CA SER A 173 12.32 13.21 -0.23
C SER A 173 13.09 13.16 -1.56
N LEU A 174 13.44 14.32 -2.11
CA LEU A 174 14.36 14.40 -3.25
C LEU A 174 15.73 13.75 -2.95
N ALA A 175 16.16 13.77 -1.68
CA ALA A 175 17.45 13.20 -1.27
C ALA A 175 17.40 11.68 -1.15
N SER A 176 16.36 11.14 -0.51
CA SER A 176 16.17 9.69 -0.37
C SER A 176 15.64 9.04 -1.65
N CYS A 177 15.15 9.86 -2.58
CA CYS A 177 14.48 9.48 -3.81
C CYS A 177 13.23 8.64 -3.52
N SER A 178 13.38 7.35 -3.21
CA SER A 178 12.34 6.34 -3.02
C SER A 178 12.14 5.86 -1.59
N ARG A 179 13.03 6.18 -0.65
CA ARG A 179 12.92 5.73 0.75
C ARG A 179 12.27 6.76 1.66
N ASP A 180 11.52 6.31 2.65
CA ASP A 180 10.86 7.18 3.62
C ASP A 180 11.86 7.87 4.56
N VAL A 181 11.44 9.00 5.11
CA VAL A 181 12.28 9.86 5.95
C VAL A 181 11.80 9.77 7.40
N TYR A 182 12.71 9.34 8.27
CA TYR A 182 12.45 9.20 9.70
C TYR A 182 13.10 10.36 10.46
N PRO A 183 12.59 10.76 11.64
CA PRO A 183 13.25 11.75 12.48
C PRO A 183 14.67 11.34 12.84
N ASP A 184 15.56 12.33 12.96
CA ASP A 184 16.97 12.10 13.33
C ASP A 184 17.06 11.41 14.70
N GLY A 185 17.90 10.37 14.77
CA GLY A 185 18.10 9.61 16.01
C GLY A 185 16.90 8.79 16.47
N TRP A 186 15.81 8.71 15.69
CA TRP A 186 14.66 7.88 16.03
C TRP A 186 15.06 6.41 16.17
N ARG A 187 14.60 5.78 17.24
CA ARG A 187 14.85 4.37 17.60
C ARG A 187 13.53 3.71 17.99
N ILE A 188 13.48 2.39 17.83
CA ILE A 188 12.33 1.57 18.21
C ILE A 188 12.77 0.38 19.06
N ALA A 189 12.11 0.16 20.19
CA ALA A 189 12.38 -0.99 21.04
C ALA A 189 11.99 -2.31 20.34
N VAL A 190 12.65 -3.41 20.74
CA VAL A 190 12.50 -4.72 20.08
C VAL A 190 11.05 -5.22 20.04
N ALA A 191 10.35 -5.21 21.17
CA ALA A 191 8.98 -5.74 21.24
C ALA A 191 7.97 -4.94 20.38
N PRO A 192 7.92 -3.58 20.44
CA PRO A 192 7.10 -2.80 19.52
C PRO A 192 7.46 -3.02 18.04
N ALA A 193 8.74 -3.13 17.70
CA ALA A 193 9.18 -3.38 16.33
C ALA A 193 8.69 -4.73 15.79
N LEU A 194 8.82 -5.80 16.59
CA LEU A 194 8.33 -7.13 16.21
C LEU A 194 6.82 -7.14 16.00
N ARG A 195 6.05 -6.47 16.88
CA ARG A 195 4.60 -6.37 16.72
C ARG A 195 4.24 -5.61 15.44
N LEU A 196 4.87 -4.46 15.19
CA LEU A 196 4.63 -3.66 14.00
C LEU A 196 4.89 -4.46 12.73
N LEU A 197 6.07 -5.08 12.63
CA LEU A 197 6.45 -5.87 11.45
C LEU A 197 5.50 -7.05 11.23
N ARG A 198 5.11 -7.75 12.30
CA ARG A 198 4.14 -8.85 12.22
C ARG A 198 2.77 -8.38 11.73
N GLU A 199 2.22 -7.33 12.33
CA GLU A 199 0.91 -6.80 11.96
C GLU A 199 0.87 -6.32 10.51
N MET A 200 1.97 -5.72 10.02
CA MET A 200 2.10 -5.32 8.61
C MET A 200 2.29 -6.49 7.67
N ALA A 201 3.04 -7.52 8.06
CA ALA A 201 3.12 -8.75 7.27
C ALA A 201 1.77 -9.46 7.18
N GLN A 202 1.00 -9.48 8.28
CA GLN A 202 -0.36 -10.05 8.31
C GLN A 202 -1.32 -9.25 7.43
N ALA A 203 -1.27 -7.91 7.47
CA ALA A 203 -2.06 -7.04 6.61
C ALA A 203 -1.77 -7.29 5.11
N LEU A 204 -0.50 -7.31 4.71
CA LEU A 204 -0.13 -7.59 3.32
C LEU A 204 -0.46 -9.04 2.91
N ALA A 205 -0.28 -10.03 3.81
CA ALA A 205 -0.68 -11.41 3.53
C ALA A 205 -2.19 -11.53 3.32
N HIS A 206 -2.99 -10.77 4.09
CA HIS A 206 -4.43 -10.69 3.93
C HIS A 206 -4.81 -10.10 2.57
N LEU A 207 -4.20 -8.98 2.16
CA LEU A 207 -4.38 -8.40 0.82
C LEU A 207 -4.05 -9.39 -0.29
N HIS A 208 -2.86 -10.00 -0.23
CA HIS A 208 -2.39 -10.96 -1.23
C HIS A 208 -3.29 -12.20 -1.31
N GLY A 209 -3.80 -12.67 -0.17
CA GLY A 209 -4.75 -13.78 -0.10
C GLY A 209 -6.10 -13.49 -0.75
N HIS A 210 -6.48 -12.21 -0.86
CA HIS A 210 -7.69 -11.76 -1.55
C HIS A 210 -7.40 -11.25 -2.97
N GLY A 211 -6.20 -11.50 -3.50
CA GLY A 211 -5.83 -11.05 -4.84
C GLY A 211 -5.74 -9.53 -4.97
N VAL A 212 -5.34 -8.82 -3.92
CA VAL A 212 -5.17 -7.37 -3.95
C VAL A 212 -3.72 -7.00 -3.65
N LEU A 213 -3.19 -6.04 -4.40
CA LEU A 213 -1.96 -5.32 -4.07
C LEU A 213 -2.30 -3.99 -3.40
N HIS A 214 -1.46 -3.55 -2.48
CA HIS A 214 -1.53 -2.19 -1.94
C HIS A 214 -1.01 -1.16 -2.96
N GLY A 215 0.05 -1.48 -3.71
CA GLY A 215 0.64 -0.64 -4.75
C GLY A 215 1.51 0.52 -4.24
N ASP A 216 1.27 0.99 -3.00
CA ASP A 216 2.01 2.07 -2.34
C ASP A 216 2.36 1.74 -0.87
N PHE A 217 2.80 0.51 -0.60
CA PHE A 217 3.15 0.09 0.77
C PHE A 217 4.44 0.79 1.25
N TYR A 218 4.27 1.79 2.12
CA TYR A 218 5.33 2.65 2.64
C TYR A 218 5.19 2.85 4.14
N ALA A 219 6.27 3.20 4.83
CA ALA A 219 6.23 3.54 6.25
C ALA A 219 5.40 4.80 6.53
N HIS A 220 5.37 5.78 5.62
CA HIS A 220 4.48 6.94 5.79
C HIS A 220 2.98 6.61 5.69
N ASN A 221 2.64 5.45 5.10
CA ASN A 221 1.27 4.92 5.03
C ASN A 221 0.94 3.98 6.20
N ILE A 222 1.87 3.82 7.16
CA ILE A 222 1.67 3.05 8.39
C ILE A 222 1.45 4.00 9.55
N LEU A 223 0.29 3.90 10.18
CA LEU A 223 0.03 4.52 11.47
C LEU A 223 0.40 3.54 12.57
N TRP A 224 1.06 4.01 13.63
CA TRP A 224 1.51 3.13 14.70
C TRP A 224 1.48 3.81 16.07
N ARG A 225 1.53 2.98 17.11
CA ARG A 225 1.63 3.40 18.52
C ARG A 225 2.99 3.00 19.10
N ALA A 226 3.75 3.98 19.58
CA ALA A 226 5.11 3.76 20.07
C ALA A 226 5.19 2.87 21.32
N ASP A 227 4.18 2.94 22.20
CA ASP A 227 4.14 2.20 23.45
C ASP A 227 3.85 0.69 23.26
N THR A 228 3.02 0.37 22.27
CA THR A 228 2.51 -0.99 22.06
C THR A 228 3.08 -1.67 20.83
N GLY A 229 3.52 -0.90 19.82
CA GLY A 229 3.86 -1.38 18.49
C GLY A 229 2.65 -1.76 17.63
N HIS A 230 1.42 -1.45 18.08
CA HIS A 230 0.24 -1.65 17.23
C HIS A 230 0.32 -0.76 16.00
N ALA A 231 0.06 -1.33 14.83
CA ALA A 231 0.19 -0.67 13.54
C ALA A 231 -1.04 -0.92 12.66
N LEU A 232 -1.43 0.12 11.93
CA LEU A 232 -2.51 0.11 10.95
C LEU A 232 -1.97 0.56 9.60
N LEU A 233 -2.19 -0.27 8.58
CA LEU A 233 -1.94 0.09 7.19
C LEU A 233 -3.08 0.98 6.68
N THR A 234 -2.71 2.08 6.03
CA THR A 234 -3.64 3.09 5.51
C THR A 234 -3.33 3.42 4.05
N ASP A 235 -4.23 4.18 3.43
CA ASP A 235 -4.13 4.68 2.05
C ASP A 235 -4.07 3.60 0.94
N PHE A 236 -5.25 3.14 0.53
CA PHE A 236 -5.42 2.16 -0.54
C PHE A 236 -5.61 2.82 -1.91
N GLY A 237 -5.22 4.09 -2.07
CA GLY A 237 -5.42 4.85 -3.31
C GLY A 237 -4.73 4.26 -4.54
N ALA A 238 -3.62 3.54 -4.34
CA ALA A 238 -2.88 2.84 -5.39
C ALA A 238 -3.23 1.35 -5.54
N ALA A 239 -4.19 0.86 -4.74
CA ALA A 239 -4.49 -0.55 -4.67
C ALA A 239 -5.06 -1.08 -6.00
N ALA A 240 -4.70 -2.31 -6.33
CA ALA A 240 -5.13 -2.98 -7.56
C ALA A 240 -5.58 -4.40 -7.25
N GLN A 241 -6.74 -4.78 -7.80
CA GLN A 241 -7.15 -6.18 -7.85
C GLN A 241 -6.35 -6.91 -8.93
N LEU A 242 -5.88 -8.11 -8.60
CA LEU A 242 -5.09 -8.99 -9.44
C LEU A 242 -6.00 -9.95 -10.21
N PRO A 243 -5.55 -10.48 -11.35
CA PRO A 243 -6.32 -11.46 -12.11
C PRO A 243 -6.52 -12.75 -11.30
N ASP A 244 -7.75 -13.24 -11.24
CA ASP A 244 -8.09 -14.52 -10.60
C ASP A 244 -7.83 -15.73 -11.53
N ASP A 245 -7.73 -15.49 -12.84
CA ASP A 245 -7.52 -16.48 -13.89
C ASP A 245 -6.04 -16.67 -14.29
N ASP A 246 -5.15 -15.71 -13.97
CA ASP A 246 -3.70 -15.83 -14.15
C ASP A 246 -2.93 -15.75 -12.82
N LEU A 247 -2.93 -16.87 -12.09
CA LEU A 247 -2.21 -17.01 -10.83
C LEU A 247 -0.68 -16.82 -10.95
N ARG A 248 -0.10 -16.98 -12.15
CA ARG A 248 1.34 -16.76 -12.34
C ARG A 248 1.64 -15.28 -12.35
N LEU A 249 0.88 -14.50 -13.12
CA LEU A 249 1.00 -13.05 -13.14
C LEU A 249 0.70 -12.45 -11.76
N ALA A 250 -0.37 -12.91 -11.09
CA ALA A 250 -0.72 -12.46 -9.75
C ALA A 250 0.44 -12.65 -8.75
N ARG A 251 1.07 -13.83 -8.72
CA ARG A 251 2.23 -14.11 -7.87
C ARG A 251 3.45 -13.27 -8.24
N ALA A 252 3.71 -13.07 -9.53
CA ALA A 252 4.83 -12.27 -10.00
C ALA A 252 4.67 -10.79 -9.61
N LEU A 253 3.44 -10.26 -9.66
CA LEU A 253 3.12 -8.91 -9.20
C LEU A 253 3.21 -8.78 -7.67
N GLN A 254 2.71 -9.77 -6.91
CA GLN A 254 2.88 -9.82 -5.46
C GLN A 254 4.36 -9.82 -5.06
N ALA A 255 5.21 -10.55 -5.77
CA ALA A 255 6.65 -10.58 -5.52
C ALA A 255 7.32 -9.20 -5.65
N LEU A 256 6.80 -8.30 -6.49
CA LEU A 256 7.26 -6.91 -6.53
C LEU A 256 6.96 -6.20 -5.20
N GLU A 257 5.73 -6.33 -4.69
CA GLU A 257 5.32 -5.73 -3.42
C GLU A 257 6.04 -6.34 -2.21
N ILE A 258 6.43 -7.63 -2.23
CA ILE A 258 7.26 -8.23 -1.17
C ILE A 258 8.55 -7.43 -0.92
N ARG A 259 9.14 -6.87 -1.97
CA ARG A 259 10.34 -6.05 -1.85
C ARG A 259 10.09 -4.76 -1.06
N SER A 260 8.91 -4.14 -1.19
CA SER A 260 8.54 -2.96 -0.40
C SER A 260 8.52 -3.27 1.10
N PHE A 261 8.06 -4.47 1.48
CA PHE A 261 8.14 -4.94 2.86
C PHE A 261 9.59 -5.20 3.30
N GLY A 262 10.44 -5.71 2.39
CA GLY A 262 11.88 -5.77 2.60
C GLY A 262 12.51 -4.42 2.93
N CYS A 263 12.10 -3.36 2.24
CA CYS A 263 12.53 -1.98 2.55
C CYS A 263 12.09 -1.54 3.96
N LEU A 264 10.88 -1.90 4.40
CA LEU A 264 10.42 -1.63 5.77
C LEU A 264 11.24 -2.41 6.81
N LEU A 265 11.51 -3.70 6.57
CA LEU A 265 12.36 -4.52 7.45
C LEU A 265 13.75 -3.90 7.61
N GLU A 266 14.38 -3.47 6.52
CA GLU A 266 15.67 -2.78 6.56
C GLU A 266 15.60 -1.45 7.33
N GLU A 267 14.55 -0.67 7.13
CA GLU A 267 14.35 0.62 7.81
C GLU A 267 14.15 0.48 9.32
N VAL A 268 13.27 -0.45 9.73
CA VAL A 268 13.00 -0.77 11.14
C VAL A 268 14.23 -1.43 11.76
N GLY A 269 14.86 -2.37 11.03
CA GLY A 269 16.09 -3.03 11.41
C GLY A 269 17.17 -2.02 11.78
N HIS A 270 17.53 -1.08 10.90
CA HIS A 270 18.54 -0.04 11.21
C HIS A 270 18.23 0.81 12.46
N ARG A 271 16.95 0.92 12.84
CA ARG A 271 16.46 1.74 13.96
C ARG A 271 16.18 0.95 15.23
N LEU A 272 16.29 -0.38 15.18
CA LEU A 272 16.04 -1.25 16.33
C LEU A 272 17.02 -0.95 17.48
N ASP A 273 16.48 -0.64 18.65
CA ASP A 273 17.20 -0.48 19.89
C ASP A 273 17.46 -1.86 20.51
N ALA A 274 18.46 -2.54 19.96
CA ALA A 274 18.85 -3.88 20.35
C ALA A 274 20.36 -3.93 20.64
N ALA A 275 20.76 -4.83 21.52
CA ALA A 275 22.18 -5.04 21.81
C ALA A 275 22.94 -5.52 20.55
N PRO A 276 24.25 -5.25 20.44
CA PRO A 276 25.07 -5.87 19.40
C PRO A 276 24.96 -7.41 19.45
N GLY A 277 24.69 -8.04 18.30
CA GLY A 277 24.52 -9.50 18.21
C GLY A 277 23.14 -10.01 18.63
N ASP A 278 22.17 -9.12 18.82
CA ASP A 278 20.78 -9.50 19.10
C ASP A 278 20.19 -10.37 17.98
N ALA A 279 19.57 -11.50 18.38
CA ALA A 279 19.01 -12.48 17.45
C ALA A 279 17.83 -11.94 16.64
N THR A 280 17.03 -11.03 17.23
CA THR A 280 15.92 -10.38 16.52
C THR A 280 16.43 -9.50 15.39
N ARG A 281 17.51 -8.74 15.62
CA ARG A 281 18.16 -7.97 14.55
C ARG A 281 18.62 -8.87 13.40
N ALA A 282 19.33 -9.95 13.71
CA ALA A 282 19.81 -10.89 12.70
C ALA A 282 18.67 -11.53 11.89
N MET A 283 17.56 -11.85 12.55
CA MET A 283 16.35 -12.37 11.92
C MET A 283 15.69 -11.35 10.98
N ILE A 284 15.54 -10.09 11.42
CA ILE A 284 15.00 -9.00 10.59
C ILE A 284 15.89 -8.77 9.36
N ASP A 285 17.21 -8.73 9.53
CA ASP A 285 18.16 -8.54 8.43
C ASP A 285 18.09 -9.70 7.42
N ALA A 286 17.95 -10.94 7.90
CA ALA A 286 17.79 -12.12 7.05
C ALA A 286 16.47 -12.09 6.26
N LEU A 287 15.36 -11.70 6.90
CA LEU A 287 14.08 -11.51 6.23
C LEU A 287 14.13 -10.38 5.20
N ALA A 288 14.79 -9.26 5.53
CA ALA A 288 14.98 -8.15 4.60
C ALA A 288 15.72 -8.62 3.35
N GLY A 289 16.83 -9.36 3.53
CA GLY A 289 17.60 -9.95 2.43
C GLY A 289 16.77 -10.88 1.54
N ALA A 290 15.94 -11.74 2.13
CA ALA A 290 15.05 -12.64 1.39
C ALA A 290 13.96 -11.88 0.61
N CYS A 291 13.31 -10.89 1.23
CA CYS A 291 12.29 -10.06 0.59
C CYS A 291 12.85 -9.19 -0.53
N MET A 292 14.14 -8.82 -0.44
CA MET A 292 14.83 -7.95 -1.40
C MET A 292 15.68 -8.72 -2.41
N ALA A 293 15.48 -10.04 -2.54
CA ALA A 293 16.18 -10.88 -3.51
C ALA A 293 16.11 -10.29 -4.93
N GLY A 294 17.24 -10.38 -5.65
CA GLY A 294 17.41 -9.78 -6.97
C GLY A 294 16.53 -10.42 -8.04
N VAL A 295 16.23 -11.71 -7.93
CA VAL A 295 15.25 -12.40 -8.76
C VAL A 295 13.90 -12.34 -8.04
N PRO A 296 12.87 -11.67 -8.59
CA PRO A 296 11.58 -11.52 -7.91
C PRO A 296 10.94 -12.86 -7.53
N ALA A 297 11.07 -13.89 -8.37
CA ALA A 297 10.53 -15.23 -8.10
C ALA A 297 11.14 -15.94 -6.86
N ASP A 298 12.32 -15.52 -6.40
CA ASP A 298 12.97 -16.08 -5.20
C ASP A 298 12.47 -15.44 -3.89
N ARG A 299 11.65 -14.38 -3.97
CA ARG A 299 11.13 -13.68 -2.80
C ARG A 299 10.04 -14.54 -2.14
N PRO A 300 9.99 -14.59 -0.79
CA PRO A 300 9.00 -15.39 -0.08
C PRO A 300 7.59 -14.82 -0.27
N ALA A 301 6.57 -15.68 -0.16
CA ALA A 301 5.20 -15.21 -0.06
C ALA A 301 4.99 -14.45 1.26
N MET A 302 4.13 -13.43 1.27
CA MET A 302 3.93 -12.62 2.49
C MET A 302 3.40 -13.44 3.67
N ALA A 303 2.57 -14.46 3.41
CA ALA A 303 2.10 -15.39 4.43
C ALA A 303 3.25 -16.13 5.13
N GLU A 304 4.32 -16.45 4.40
CA GLU A 304 5.52 -17.08 4.96
C GLU A 304 6.30 -16.09 5.83
N VAL A 305 6.43 -14.84 5.39
CA VAL A 305 7.06 -13.76 6.17
C VAL A 305 6.30 -13.53 7.49
N ALA A 306 4.98 -13.41 7.42
CA ALA A 306 4.11 -13.27 8.59
C ALA A 306 4.24 -14.44 9.57
N TYR A 307 4.34 -15.67 9.06
CA TYR A 307 4.56 -16.86 9.87
C TYR A 307 5.91 -16.84 10.58
N ARG A 308 6.99 -16.48 9.88
CA ARG A 308 8.34 -16.37 10.47
C ARG A 308 8.39 -15.31 11.57
N LEU A 309 7.79 -14.14 11.36
CA LEU A 309 7.69 -13.07 12.36
C LEU A 309 6.83 -13.44 13.58
N SER A 310 5.97 -14.45 13.47
CA SER A 310 5.12 -14.92 14.57
C SER A 310 5.78 -15.98 15.46
N LYS A 311 6.89 -16.60 15.02
CA LYS A 311 7.59 -17.65 15.78
C LYS A 311 8.57 -17.15 16.84
N GLU A 312 8.96 -15.88 16.76
CA GLU A 312 10.01 -15.28 17.60
C GLU A 312 9.44 -14.64 18.89
N MET A 313 8.32 -15.17 19.39
CA MET A 313 7.65 -14.76 20.63
C MET A 313 7.69 -15.84 21.70
#